data_AF-A0A529N6Q6-F1
#
_entry.id   AF-A0A529N6Q6-F1
#
_cell.length_a   1.000
_cell.length_b   1.000
_cell.length_c   1.000
_cell.angle_alpha   90.00
_cell.angle_beta   90.00
_cell.angle_gamma   90.00
#
_symmetry.space_group_name_H-M   'P 1'
#
loop_
_entity.id
_entity.type
_entity.pdbx_description
1 polymer ?
#
loop_
_entity_poly.entity_id
_entity_poly.type
_entity_poly.pdbx_seq_one_letter_code
_entity_poly.pdbx_strand_id
1 'polypeptide(L)' 'GVIPKEAANAIWEKGGAAKFDVDRIDEIERVTKHDVIAFLTHLAEFVGPDARFIHQGMTSSDVLDTCLAVQFTRA' A
#
# COMPACT_ATOMS: atom_id res chain seq x y z
N GLY A 1 19.59 -6.19 3.04
CA GLY A 1 19.02 -5.56 1.84
C GLY A 1 19.22 -4.06 1.91
N VAL A 2 18.71 -3.31 0.93
CA VAL A 2 18.81 -1.84 0.88
C VAL A 2 17.83 -1.16 1.85
N ILE A 3 16.74 -1.84 2.22
CA ILE A 3 15.75 -1.34 3.18
C ILE A 3 16.27 -1.59 4.61
N PRO A 4 16.35 -0.56 5.49
CA PRO A 4 16.71 -0.71 6.90
C PRO A 4 15.75 -1.65 7.63
N LYS A 5 16.27 -2.42 8.59
CA LYS A 5 15.44 -3.38 9.35
C LYS A 5 14.37 -2.66 10.18
N GLU A 6 14.71 -1.50 10.70
CA GLU A 6 13.84 -0.66 11.52
C GLU A 6 12.65 -0.15 10.69
N ALA A 7 12.89 0.26 9.44
CA ALA A 7 11.84 0.66 8.52
C ALA A 7 10.91 -0.51 8.18
N ALA A 8 11.45 -1.70 7.92
CA ALA A 8 10.65 -2.89 7.69
C ALA A 8 9.77 -3.23 8.91
N ASN A 9 10.32 -3.16 10.13
CA ASN A 9 9.56 -3.38 11.36
C ASN A 9 8.43 -2.36 11.53
N ALA A 10 8.72 -1.07 11.29
CA ALA A 10 7.72 -0.01 11.39
C ALA A 10 6.58 -0.17 10.36
N ILE A 11 6.90 -0.57 9.13
CA ILE A 11 5.91 -0.87 8.09
C ILE A 11 5.01 -2.03 8.52
N TRP A 12 5.58 -3.12 9.05
CA TRP A 12 4.80 -4.26 9.50
C TRP A 12 3.89 -3.91 10.68
N GLU A 13 4.43 -3.24 11.70
CA GLU A 13 3.68 -2.87 12.91
C GLU A 13 2.51 -1.94 12.59
N LYS A 14 2.76 -0.88 11.81
CA LYS A 14 1.76 0.17 11.54
C LYS A 14 0.84 -0.19 10.38
N GLY A 15 1.40 -0.74 9.30
CA GLY A 15 0.65 -1.13 8.11
C GLY A 15 -0.23 -2.35 8.34
N GLY A 16 0.24 -3.32 9.14
CA GLY A 16 -0.56 -4.50 9.51
C GLY A 16 -1.77 -4.19 10.39
N ALA A 17 -1.72 -3.09 11.14
CA ALA A 17 -2.82 -2.60 11.96
C ALA A 17 -3.71 -1.57 11.25
N ALA A 18 -3.37 -1.19 10.01
CA ALA A 18 -4.10 -0.18 9.26
C ALA A 18 -5.55 -0.61 9.01
N LYS A 19 -6.49 0.30 9.28
CA LYS A 19 -7.90 0.14 8.94
C LYS A 19 -8.20 1.05 7.77
N PHE A 20 -8.35 0.45 6.60
CA PHE A 20 -8.60 1.19 5.37
C PHE A 20 -10.00 1.78 5.34
N ASP A 21 -10.06 3.05 4.96
CA ASP A 21 -11.29 3.78 4.66
C ASP A 21 -11.39 3.96 3.13
N VAL A 22 -12.40 3.34 2.53
CA VAL A 22 -12.58 3.36 1.07
C VAL A 22 -12.96 4.75 0.59
N ASP A 23 -13.77 5.50 1.34
CA ASP A 23 -14.16 6.86 0.97
C ASP A 23 -12.93 7.78 0.94
N ARG A 24 -12.00 7.59 1.90
CA ARG A 24 -10.73 8.31 1.92
C ARG A 24 -9.84 7.99 0.71
N ILE A 25 -9.80 6.74 0.27
CA ILE A 25 -9.06 6.34 -0.93
C ILE A 25 -9.67 7.00 -2.17
N ASP A 26 -11.00 6.98 -2.30
CA ASP A 26 -11.71 7.60 -3.41
C ASP A 26 -11.45 9.12 -3.48
N GLU A 27 -11.42 9.81 -2.35
CA GLU A 27 -11.04 11.23 -2.28
C GLU A 27 -9.63 11.48 -2.85
N ILE A 28 -8.66 10.66 -2.47
CA ILE A 28 -7.29 10.76 -2.96
C ILE A 28 -7.24 10.44 -4.46
N GLU A 29 -7.96 9.41 -4.91
CA GLU A 29 -8.05 9.02 -6.31
C GLU A 29 -8.62 10.13 -7.19
N ARG A 30 -9.59 10.91 -6.69
CA ARG A 30 -10.10 12.08 -7.43
C ARG A 30 -9.00 13.08 -7.79
N VAL A 31 -7.93 13.16 -7.01
CA VAL A 31 -6.77 14.02 -7.26
C VAL A 31 -5.71 13.29 -8.08
N THR A 32 -5.31 12.08 -7.67
CA THR A 32 -4.21 11.34 -8.30
C THR A 32 -4.59 10.76 -9.66
N LYS A 33 -5.88 10.54 -9.90
CA LYS A 33 -6.44 9.81 -11.05
C LYS A 33 -5.82 8.42 -11.23
N HIS A 34 -5.39 7.81 -10.12
CA HIS A 34 -4.76 6.50 -10.10
C HIS A 34 -5.01 5.81 -8.76
N ASP A 35 -5.72 4.69 -8.83
CA ASP A 35 -6.13 3.80 -7.73
C ASP A 35 -4.97 3.29 -6.85
N VAL A 36 -3.92 2.70 -7.44
CA VAL A 36 -2.77 2.17 -6.69
C VAL A 36 -2.02 3.29 -5.96
N ILE A 37 -1.87 4.47 -6.59
CA ILE A 37 -1.29 5.64 -5.92
C ILE A 37 -2.20 6.09 -4.77
N ALA A 38 -3.51 6.10 -4.96
CA ALA A 38 -4.46 6.50 -3.92
C ALA A 38 -4.41 5.54 -2.71
N PHE A 39 -4.42 4.23 -2.97
CA PHE A 39 -4.23 3.19 -1.95
C PHE A 39 -2.91 3.36 -1.18
N LEU A 40 -1.79 3.52 -1.88
CA LEU A 40 -0.47 3.68 -1.25
C LEU A 40 -0.37 5.00 -0.47
N THR A 41 -1.03 6.06 -0.93
CA THR A 41 -1.08 7.34 -0.24
C THR A 41 -1.86 7.22 1.06
N HIS A 42 -3.02 6.55 1.05
CA HIS A 42 -3.78 6.30 2.26
C HIS A 42 -3.01 5.38 3.23
N LEU A 43 -2.36 4.33 2.74
CA LEU A 43 -1.48 3.49 3.56
C LEU A 43 -0.34 4.29 4.21
N ALA A 44 0.22 5.27 3.49
CA ALA A 44 1.26 6.14 4.02
C ALA A 44 0.78 7.05 5.17
N GLU A 45 -0.52 7.38 5.25
CA GLU A 45 -1.09 8.12 6.38
C GLU A 45 -0.95 7.35 7.71
N PHE A 46 -0.93 6.01 7.68
CA PHE A 46 -0.71 5.17 8.87
C PHE A 46 0.77 4.91 9.15
N VAL A 47 1.54 4.58 8.12
CA VAL A 47 2.93 4.14 8.25
C VAL A 47 3.88 5.33 8.49
N GLY A 48 3.62 6.46 7.85
CA GLY A 48 4.47 7.65 7.87
C GLY A 48 5.67 7.54 6.92
N PRO A 49 6.83 8.16 7.25
CA PRO A 49 7.96 8.33 6.31
C PRO A 49 8.53 7.03 5.71
N ASP A 50 8.42 5.91 6.43
CA ASP A 50 8.91 4.61 5.96
C ASP A 50 8.05 4.02 4.84
N ALA A 51 6.86 4.56 4.59
CA ALA A 51 6.00 4.16 3.47
C ALA A 51 6.68 4.26 2.10
N ARG A 52 7.72 5.10 1.97
CA ARG A 52 8.56 5.23 0.76
C ARG A 52 9.18 3.91 0.29
N PHE A 53 9.27 2.90 1.16
CA PHE A 53 9.85 1.59 0.83
C PHE A 53 8.81 0.56 0.37
N ILE A 54 7.50 0.80 0.55
CA ILE A 54 6.44 -0.21 0.38
C ILE A 54 6.27 -0.68 -1.07
N HIS A 55 6.44 0.21 -2.04
CA HIS A 55 6.29 -0.08 -3.47
C HIS A 55 7.63 0.04 -4.23
N GLN A 56 8.75 0.03 -3.52
CA GLN A 56 10.06 0.24 -4.12
C GLN A 56 10.43 -0.90 -5.08
N GLY A 57 10.58 -0.57 -6.36
CA GLY A 57 10.96 -1.54 -7.40
C GLY A 57 9.78 -2.34 -7.96
N MET A 58 8.55 -2.03 -7.57
CA MET A 58 7.32 -2.63 -8.09
C MET A 58 6.63 -1.69 -9.09
N THR A 59 5.73 -2.27 -9.87
CA THR A 59 4.73 -1.59 -10.71
C THR A 59 3.32 -1.90 -10.22
N SER A 60 2.32 -1.15 -10.70
CA SER A 60 0.91 -1.38 -10.37
C SER A 60 0.45 -2.81 -10.64
N SER A 61 0.90 -3.43 -11.73
CA SER A 61 0.54 -4.81 -12.09
C SER A 61 1.05 -5.83 -11.08
N ASP A 62 2.22 -5.62 -10.48
CA ASP A 62 2.75 -6.54 -9.45
C ASP A 62 1.79 -6.64 -8.25
N VAL A 63 1.10 -5.54 -7.92
CA VAL A 63 0.08 -5.50 -6.87
C VAL A 63 -1.23 -6.11 -7.36
N LEU A 64 -1.79 -5.59 -8.47
CA LEU A 64 -3.12 -5.94 -8.94
C LEU A 64 -3.23 -7.42 -9.34
N ASP A 65 -2.26 -7.95 -10.09
CA ASP A 65 -2.31 -9.32 -10.59
C ASP A 65 -2.14 -10.32 -9.45
N THR A 66 -1.26 -10.02 -8.49
CA THR A 66 -1.09 -10.84 -7.28
C THR A 66 -2.35 -10.84 -6.42
N CYS A 67 -2.97 -9.67 -6.20
CA CYS A 67 -4.22 -9.56 -5.45
C CYS A 67 -5.36 -10.33 -6.13
N LEU A 68 -5.49 -10.22 -7.45
CA LEU A 68 -6.49 -10.94 -8.23
C LEU A 68 -6.30 -12.46 -8.12
N ALA A 69 -5.06 -12.94 -8.23
CA ALA A 69 -4.74 -14.36 -8.05
C ALA A 69 -5.10 -14.86 -6.64
N VAL A 70 -4.80 -14.07 -5.60
CA VAL A 70 -5.21 -14.39 -4.22
C VAL A 70 -6.73 -14.46 -4.09
N GLN A 71 -7.47 -13.54 -4.71
CA GLN A 71 -8.94 -13.58 -4.69
C GLN A 71 -9.49 -14.84 -5.37
N PHE A 72 -8.95 -15.24 -6.53
CA PHE A 72 -9.38 -16.48 -7.20
C PHE A 72 -9.11 -17.75 -6.39
N THR A 73 -8.02 -17.79 -5.61
CA THR A 73 -7.70 -18.96 -4.77
C THR A 73 -8.52 -19.05 -3.49
N ARG A 74 -9.20 -17.96 -3.08
CA ARG A 74 -10.00 -17.89 -1.84
C ARG A 74 -11.51 -17.95 -2.07
N ALA A 75 -11.95 -17.79 -3.32
CA ALA A 75 -13.34 -17.97 -3.75
C ALA A 75 -13.74 -19.45 -3.73
#